data_AF-A0A3L7A9Z6-F1
#
_entry.id   AF-A0A3L7A9Z6-F1
#
_cell.length_a   1.000
_cell.length_b   1.000
_cell.length_c   1.000
_cell.angle_alpha   90.00
_cell.angle_beta   90.00
_cell.angle_gamma   90.00
#
_symmetry.space_group_name_H-M   'P 1'
#
loop_
_entity.id
_entity.type
_entity.pdbx_description
1 polymer ?
#
loop_
_entity_poly.entity_id
_entity_poly.type
_entity_poly.pdbx_seq_one_letter_code
_entity_poly.pdbx_strand_id
1 'polypeptide(L)'
;MTSRDAAPVLIPEGTVYTAEDITFWANPERRSLDQAIAEADVLVSCPHSGAAIPAEISPYLAPEFTRRLQYDFSDVATSAIVRRWAEIDPRIVYVENPHPRLIRDPNRAKPEDPAALLAEAIERVRAAGPYQRVDLTGVDAIRPVTFSFYPLLRVPDTAAELSELTHTFARVAEQGLGVYERTRDDLTERFIAAAYARAAREGQARFTRLSFHDTMNTTTTREGAVNVAREAKDRLPRIVALSNRGDHAGNPRPEGPVTMDPVRIRVLAAAHREAFATELPEDVALNQPYLGSQEIIAAGERFTREYDAPDAGVHLDAVQAEFLREFLLGNAAVSVLHEPGEGWITEDPDHIDAVAHACRDAWDRYRSA
;
A
#
# COMPACT_ATOMS: atom_id res chain seq x y z
N MET A 1 -23.83 -9.53 22.97
CA MET A 1 -23.67 -10.32 21.73
C MET A 1 -23.04 -9.39 20.72
N THR A 2 -21.71 -9.38 20.62
CA THR A 2 -21.03 -8.76 19.48
C THR A 2 -21.51 -9.48 18.22
N SER A 3 -22.00 -8.73 17.23
CA SER A 3 -22.30 -9.29 15.92
C SER A 3 -21.04 -10.00 15.41
N ARG A 4 -21.17 -11.15 14.73
CA ARG A 4 -20.03 -11.81 14.07
C ARG A 4 -19.29 -10.88 13.10
N ASP A 5 -19.91 -9.76 12.71
CA ASP A 5 -19.30 -8.75 11.85
C ASP A 5 -18.37 -7.77 12.59
N ALA A 6 -18.46 -7.66 13.91
CA ALA A 6 -17.63 -6.75 14.71
C ALA A 6 -16.23 -7.29 15.00
N ALA A 7 -16.08 -8.62 15.09
CA ALA A 7 -14.82 -9.25 15.47
C ALA A 7 -13.75 -9.08 14.38
N PRO A 8 -12.48 -8.81 14.78
CA PRO A 8 -11.37 -8.77 13.85
C PRO A 8 -11.25 -10.06 13.04
N VAL A 9 -10.84 -9.91 11.78
CA VAL A 9 -10.51 -11.06 10.91
C VAL A 9 -9.10 -11.52 11.25
N LEU A 10 -8.95 -12.82 11.54
CA LEU A 10 -7.67 -13.41 11.92
C LEU A 10 -7.14 -14.36 10.84
N ILE A 11 -5.83 -14.36 10.65
CA ILE A 11 -5.08 -15.39 9.92
C ILE A 11 -4.85 -16.57 10.89
N PRO A 12 -5.07 -17.83 10.48
CA PRO A 12 -4.83 -18.99 11.35
C PRO A 12 -3.42 -19.01 11.94
N GLU A 13 -3.29 -19.45 13.19
CA GLU A 13 -2.01 -19.54 13.90
C GLU A 13 -1.00 -20.38 13.12
N GLY A 14 0.25 -19.89 13.05
CA GLY A 14 1.33 -20.60 12.37
C GLY A 14 1.28 -20.58 10.85
N THR A 15 0.36 -19.81 10.24
CA THR A 15 0.34 -19.62 8.77
C THR A 15 1.66 -19.00 8.30
N VAL A 16 2.32 -19.64 7.34
CA VAL A 16 3.51 -19.11 6.66
C VAL A 16 3.17 -18.99 5.19
N TYR A 17 3.25 -17.76 4.67
CA TYR A 17 2.99 -17.47 3.26
C TYR A 17 4.21 -17.84 2.41
N THR A 18 3.95 -18.16 1.15
CA THR A 18 4.97 -18.34 0.11
C THR A 18 4.91 -17.19 -0.89
N ALA A 19 5.92 -17.09 -1.76
CA ALA A 19 5.88 -16.12 -2.86
C ALA A 19 4.69 -16.36 -3.81
N GLU A 20 4.28 -17.61 -4.01
CA GLU A 20 3.14 -17.97 -4.87
C GLU A 20 1.81 -17.51 -4.27
N ASP A 21 1.66 -17.56 -2.94
CA ASP A 21 0.42 -17.14 -2.26
C ASP A 21 0.13 -15.65 -2.41
N ILE A 22 1.16 -14.84 -2.71
CA ILE A 22 1.10 -13.37 -2.68
C ILE A 22 1.44 -12.71 -4.01
N THR A 23 1.70 -13.49 -5.06
CA THR A 23 2.04 -12.97 -6.40
C THR A 23 0.93 -13.32 -7.38
N PHE A 24 0.41 -12.31 -8.08
CA PHE A 24 -0.73 -12.45 -8.99
C PHE A 24 -0.39 -11.92 -10.37
N TRP A 25 -0.84 -12.63 -11.40
CA TRP A 25 -0.65 -12.26 -12.80
C TRP A 25 -1.69 -12.95 -13.67
N ALA A 26 -1.86 -12.49 -14.91
CA ALA A 26 -2.87 -13.02 -15.81
C ALA A 26 -2.55 -14.46 -16.28
N ASN A 27 -3.60 -15.30 -16.30
CA ASN A 27 -3.60 -16.68 -16.81
C ASN A 27 -2.51 -17.59 -16.21
N PRO A 28 -2.39 -17.71 -14.87
CA PRO A 28 -1.34 -18.51 -14.23
C PRO A 28 -1.39 -20.01 -14.60
N GLU A 29 -2.54 -20.51 -15.05
CA GLU A 29 -2.73 -21.87 -15.54
C GLU A 29 -2.11 -22.13 -16.92
N ARG A 30 -1.74 -21.08 -17.65
CA ARG A 30 -1.11 -21.15 -18.98
C ARG A 30 0.22 -20.40 -19.07
N ARG A 31 0.49 -19.49 -18.14
CA ARG A 31 1.65 -18.62 -18.13
C ARG A 31 2.41 -18.76 -16.81
N SER A 32 3.66 -19.15 -16.89
CA SER A 32 4.58 -19.13 -15.75
C SER A 32 4.88 -17.69 -15.30
N LEU A 33 5.32 -17.53 -14.05
CA LEU A 33 5.76 -16.22 -13.55
C LEU A 33 6.93 -15.64 -14.37
N ASP A 34 7.87 -16.46 -14.85
CA ASP A 34 8.96 -15.98 -15.71
C ASP A 34 8.46 -15.39 -17.03
N GLN A 35 7.48 -16.05 -17.66
CA GLN A 35 6.84 -15.50 -18.86
C GLN A 35 6.09 -14.21 -18.56
N ALA A 36 5.39 -14.15 -17.42
CA ALA A 36 4.71 -12.94 -16.97
C ALA A 36 5.66 -11.75 -16.83
N ILE A 37 6.79 -11.96 -16.15
CA ILE A 37 7.82 -10.92 -15.96
C ILE A 37 8.45 -10.51 -17.30
N ALA A 38 8.70 -11.46 -18.20
CA ALA A 38 9.28 -11.18 -19.50
C ALA A 38 8.41 -10.28 -20.38
N GLU A 39 7.09 -10.35 -20.22
CA GLU A 39 6.09 -9.60 -20.99
C GLU A 39 5.63 -8.30 -20.30
N ALA A 40 5.67 -8.27 -18.97
CA ALA A 40 5.18 -7.14 -18.17
C ALA A 40 6.16 -5.97 -18.12
N ASP A 41 5.61 -4.76 -18.09
CA ASP A 41 6.34 -3.50 -17.91
C ASP A 41 6.02 -2.81 -16.57
N VAL A 42 5.08 -3.36 -15.79
CA VAL A 42 4.75 -2.84 -14.44
C VAL A 42 4.80 -3.94 -13.39
N LEU A 43 5.52 -3.67 -12.30
CA LEU A 43 5.41 -4.42 -11.05
C LEU A 43 4.60 -3.56 -10.06
N VAL A 44 3.41 -4.04 -9.69
CA VAL A 44 2.54 -3.38 -8.73
C VAL A 44 2.75 -3.99 -7.34
N SER A 45 2.93 -3.16 -6.33
CA SER A 45 2.97 -3.56 -4.93
C SER A 45 1.84 -2.89 -4.14
N CYS A 46 1.19 -3.64 -3.24
CA CYS A 46 0.22 -3.09 -2.29
C CYS A 46 0.71 -3.39 -0.86
N PRO A 47 1.63 -2.58 -0.31
CA PRO A 47 2.25 -2.84 1.00
C PRO A 47 1.27 -2.84 2.18
N HIS A 48 0.07 -2.28 1.99
CA HIS A 48 -0.89 -2.03 3.06
C HIS A 48 -2.26 -2.70 2.85
N SER A 49 -2.39 -3.52 1.81
CA SER A 49 -3.62 -4.22 1.43
C SER A 49 -4.10 -5.26 2.44
N GLY A 50 -3.18 -6.04 3.01
CA GLY A 50 -3.50 -7.04 4.02
C GLY A 50 -4.15 -6.40 5.25
N ALA A 51 -5.32 -6.91 5.64
CA ALA A 51 -6.01 -6.47 6.85
C ALA A 51 -6.03 -7.54 7.95
N ALA A 52 -6.07 -8.83 7.57
CA ALA A 52 -6.24 -9.95 8.49
C ALA A 52 -5.06 -10.10 9.46
N ILE A 53 -5.33 -10.25 10.75
CA ILE A 53 -4.29 -10.24 11.79
C ILE A 53 -3.87 -11.66 12.12
N PRO A 54 -2.57 -11.99 12.14
CA PRO A 54 -2.08 -13.27 12.67
C PRO A 54 -2.67 -13.58 14.05
N ALA A 55 -3.25 -14.76 14.22
CA ALA A 55 -3.97 -15.14 15.42
C ALA A 55 -3.12 -15.02 16.70
N GLU A 56 -1.80 -15.19 16.59
CA GLU A 56 -0.86 -15.03 17.71
C GLU A 56 -0.82 -13.60 18.27
N ILE A 57 -1.27 -12.60 17.50
CA ILE A 57 -1.37 -11.21 17.93
C ILE A 57 -2.69 -10.93 18.66
N SER A 58 -3.71 -11.78 18.44
CA SER A 58 -5.05 -11.59 19.00
C SER A 58 -5.07 -11.35 20.52
N PRO A 59 -4.25 -12.04 21.35
CA PRO A 59 -4.23 -11.77 22.79
C PRO A 59 -3.83 -10.32 23.10
N TYR A 60 -3.02 -9.67 22.27
CA TYR A 60 -2.53 -8.31 22.54
C TYR A 60 -3.44 -7.21 22.00
N LEU A 61 -4.50 -7.54 21.25
CA LEU A 61 -5.41 -6.54 20.69
C LEU A 61 -6.21 -5.84 21.78
N ALA A 62 -6.41 -4.53 21.62
CA ALA A 62 -7.27 -3.75 22.51
C ALA A 62 -8.72 -4.30 22.48
N PRO A 63 -9.44 -4.37 23.61
CA PRO A 63 -10.80 -4.91 23.64
C PRO A 63 -11.80 -4.17 22.74
N GLU A 64 -11.59 -2.87 22.55
CA GLU A 64 -12.37 -2.02 21.65
C GLU A 64 -11.97 -2.13 20.17
N PHE A 65 -10.99 -2.96 19.83
CA PHE A 65 -10.50 -3.11 18.47
C PHE A 65 -11.49 -3.93 17.64
N THR A 66 -12.17 -3.25 16.72
CA THR A 66 -13.21 -3.81 15.86
C THR A 66 -12.71 -4.09 14.44
N ARG A 67 -13.48 -4.85 13.67
CA ARG A 67 -13.24 -5.02 12.23
C ARG A 67 -13.21 -3.68 11.49
N ARG A 68 -14.04 -2.72 11.88
CA ARG A 68 -14.01 -1.36 11.34
C ARG A 68 -12.63 -0.71 11.49
N LEU A 69 -12.06 -0.73 12.69
CA LEU A 69 -10.73 -0.14 12.97
C LEU A 69 -9.61 -0.91 12.26
N GLN A 70 -9.73 -2.23 12.18
CA GLN A 70 -8.80 -3.08 11.44
C GLN A 70 -8.70 -2.66 9.97
N TYR A 71 -9.85 -2.50 9.31
CA TYR A 71 -9.90 -2.19 7.89
C TYR A 71 -9.58 -0.72 7.62
N ASP A 72 -10.01 0.21 8.50
CA ASP A 72 -9.63 1.63 8.41
C ASP A 72 -8.11 1.83 8.46
N PHE A 73 -7.40 1.01 9.26
CA PHE A 73 -5.95 1.05 9.41
C PHE A 73 -5.16 0.31 8.30
N SER A 74 -5.85 -0.20 7.28
CA SER A 74 -5.28 -0.87 6.09
C SER A 74 -5.72 -0.17 4.81
N ASP A 75 -5.10 -0.50 3.68
CA ASP A 75 -5.49 -0.04 2.34
C ASP A 75 -6.32 -1.14 1.67
N VAL A 76 -7.37 -1.57 2.37
CA VAL A 76 -8.05 -2.84 2.07
C VAL A 76 -8.68 -2.87 0.67
N ALA A 77 -9.11 -1.72 0.14
CA ALA A 77 -9.75 -1.66 -1.17
C ALA A 77 -8.76 -1.98 -2.30
N THR A 78 -7.46 -1.75 -2.07
CA THR A 78 -6.43 -2.02 -3.09
C THR A 78 -6.34 -3.49 -3.50
N SER A 79 -6.55 -4.44 -2.57
CA SER A 79 -6.37 -5.87 -2.85
C SER A 79 -7.29 -6.36 -3.96
N ALA A 80 -8.60 -6.18 -3.80
CA ALA A 80 -9.59 -6.68 -4.76
C ALA A 80 -9.39 -6.03 -6.15
N ILE A 81 -9.13 -4.72 -6.19
CA ILE A 81 -8.94 -3.97 -7.43
C ILE A 81 -7.66 -4.40 -8.15
N VAL A 82 -6.53 -4.48 -7.47
CA VAL A 82 -5.25 -4.78 -8.11
C VAL A 82 -5.13 -6.26 -8.48
N ARG A 83 -5.71 -7.17 -7.69
CA ARG A 83 -5.89 -8.57 -8.11
C ARG A 83 -6.70 -8.63 -9.40
N ARG A 84 -7.84 -7.96 -9.45
CA ARG A 84 -8.68 -7.93 -10.64
C ARG A 84 -7.96 -7.33 -11.85
N TRP A 85 -7.19 -6.26 -11.65
CA TRP A 85 -6.35 -5.68 -12.70
C TRP A 85 -5.29 -6.67 -13.20
N ALA A 86 -4.60 -7.38 -12.30
CA ALA A 86 -3.60 -8.38 -12.66
C ALA A 86 -4.18 -9.58 -13.41
N GLU A 87 -5.45 -9.91 -13.20
CA GLU A 87 -6.16 -10.94 -13.98
C GLU A 87 -6.42 -10.49 -15.43
N ILE A 88 -6.81 -9.23 -15.64
CA ILE A 88 -7.24 -8.72 -16.95
C ILE A 88 -6.13 -8.08 -17.78
N ASP A 89 -4.99 -7.73 -17.16
CA ASP A 89 -3.87 -7.08 -17.82
C ASP A 89 -2.61 -7.96 -17.77
N PRO A 90 -2.23 -8.63 -18.87
CA PRO A 90 -1.05 -9.48 -18.89
C PRO A 90 0.27 -8.69 -18.74
N ARG A 91 0.23 -7.35 -18.84
CA ARG A 91 1.43 -6.49 -18.80
C ARG A 91 1.79 -6.04 -17.38
N ILE A 92 1.09 -6.53 -16.36
CA ILE A 92 1.45 -6.30 -14.97
C ILE A 92 1.70 -7.61 -14.21
N VAL A 93 2.51 -7.52 -13.17
CA VAL A 93 2.59 -8.50 -12.08
C VAL A 93 2.31 -7.76 -10.78
N TYR A 94 1.49 -8.37 -9.92
CA TYR A 94 1.10 -7.80 -8.64
C TYR A 94 1.70 -8.62 -7.49
N VAL A 95 2.27 -7.94 -6.49
CA VAL A 95 2.69 -8.53 -5.21
C VAL A 95 1.93 -7.88 -4.04
N GLU A 96 1.29 -8.72 -3.23
CA GLU A 96 0.45 -8.32 -2.12
C GLU A 96 1.14 -8.54 -0.78
N ASN A 97 1.06 -7.58 0.15
CA ASN A 97 1.45 -7.85 1.52
C ASN A 97 0.29 -8.55 2.25
N PRO A 98 0.44 -9.82 2.69
CA PRO A 98 -0.66 -10.55 3.33
C PRO A 98 -0.92 -10.09 4.77
N HIS A 99 0.05 -9.40 5.40
CA HIS A 99 -0.08 -8.92 6.78
C HIS A 99 -0.46 -7.44 6.84
N PRO A 100 -1.24 -7.02 7.85
CA PRO A 100 -1.53 -5.62 8.08
C PRO A 100 -0.29 -4.86 8.50
N ARG A 101 -0.27 -3.57 8.13
CA ARG A 101 0.76 -2.60 8.57
C ARG A 101 0.87 -2.51 10.11
N LEU A 102 -0.13 -3.02 10.85
CA LEU A 102 -0.07 -3.24 12.29
C LEU A 102 1.16 -4.06 12.70
N ILE A 103 1.49 -5.13 11.98
CA ILE A 103 2.63 -6.01 12.32
C ILE A 103 3.94 -5.25 12.20
N ARG A 104 4.12 -4.60 11.05
CA ARG A 104 5.09 -3.55 10.77
C ARG A 104 4.71 -2.97 9.43
N ASP A 105 4.86 -1.66 9.28
CA ASP A 105 4.65 -0.96 8.02
C ASP A 105 5.83 -1.24 7.07
N PRO A 106 5.68 -2.03 5.97
CA PRO A 106 6.77 -2.27 5.01
C PRO A 106 7.09 -1.04 4.15
N ASN A 107 6.27 0.01 4.26
CA ASN A 107 6.46 1.30 3.63
C ASN A 107 7.17 2.31 4.56
N ARG A 108 7.88 1.78 5.55
CA ARG A 108 8.87 2.47 6.39
C ARG A 108 10.21 1.75 6.26
N ALA A 109 11.30 2.45 6.54
CA ALA A 109 12.60 1.80 6.63
C ALA A 109 12.54 0.69 7.69
N LYS A 110 13.08 -0.49 7.38
CA LYS A 110 13.12 -1.61 8.32
C LYS A 110 14.00 -1.21 9.51
N PRO A 111 13.48 -1.17 10.74
CA PRO A 111 14.29 -0.85 11.90
C PRO A 111 15.29 -1.98 12.18
N GLU A 112 16.47 -1.61 12.68
CA GLU A 112 17.52 -2.57 13.09
C GLU A 112 17.02 -3.47 14.22
N ASP A 113 16.28 -2.90 15.17
CA ASP A 113 15.63 -3.61 16.27
C ASP A 113 14.13 -3.26 16.32
N PRO A 114 13.27 -4.03 15.60
CA PRO A 114 11.82 -3.84 15.63
C PRO A 114 11.22 -3.97 17.03
N ALA A 115 11.81 -4.81 17.89
CA ALA A 115 11.28 -5.07 19.23
C ALA A 115 11.53 -3.86 20.15
N ALA A 116 12.75 -3.30 20.12
CA ALA A 116 13.07 -2.07 20.85
C ALA A 116 12.22 -0.89 20.37
N LEU A 117 12.01 -0.76 19.05
CA LEU A 117 11.19 0.30 18.47
C LEU A 117 9.73 0.21 18.94
N LEU A 118 9.13 -0.99 18.93
CA LEU A 118 7.76 -1.20 19.43
C LEU A 118 7.66 -0.94 20.94
N ALA A 119 8.66 -1.38 21.72
CA ALA A 119 8.71 -1.07 23.14
C ALA A 119 8.70 0.44 23.40
N GLU A 120 9.52 1.20 22.68
CA GLU A 120 9.53 2.67 22.78
C GLU A 120 8.19 3.30 22.38
N ALA A 121 7.58 2.84 21.28
CA ALA A 121 6.26 3.33 20.85
C ALA A 121 5.19 3.10 21.94
N ILE A 122 5.19 1.92 22.57
CA ILE A 122 4.29 1.58 23.68
C ILE A 122 4.54 2.47 24.90
N GLU A 123 5.80 2.73 25.28
CA GLU A 123 6.14 3.64 26.38
C GLU A 123 5.61 5.06 26.13
N ARG A 124 5.78 5.59 24.91
CA ARG A 124 5.26 6.91 24.53
C ARG A 124 3.74 6.97 24.62
N VAL A 125 3.05 5.92 24.18
CA VAL A 125 1.57 5.82 24.28
C VAL A 125 1.12 5.70 25.73
N ARG A 126 1.82 4.92 26.55
CA ARG A 126 1.55 4.82 28.00
C ARG A 126 1.67 6.17 28.68
N ALA A 127 2.72 6.93 28.38
CA ALA A 127 2.95 8.25 28.95
C ALA A 127 1.88 9.28 28.53
N ALA A 128 1.40 9.21 27.29
CA ALA A 128 0.33 10.08 26.81
C ALA A 128 -1.04 9.73 27.43
N GLY A 129 -1.30 8.44 27.65
CA GLY A 129 -2.59 7.93 28.12
C GLY A 129 -3.56 7.60 26.98
N PRO A 130 -4.68 6.92 27.30
CA PRO A 130 -5.59 6.39 26.29
C PRO A 130 -6.26 7.51 25.46
N TYR A 131 -6.36 7.27 24.15
CA TYR A 131 -6.94 8.19 23.15
C TYR A 131 -6.28 9.56 23.04
N GLN A 132 -5.09 9.75 23.64
CA GLN A 132 -4.35 11.00 23.53
C GLN A 132 -3.46 11.00 22.30
N ARG A 133 -3.28 12.20 21.72
CA ARG A 133 -2.30 12.40 20.65
C ARG A 133 -0.90 12.13 21.20
N VAL A 134 -0.12 11.36 20.45
CA VAL A 134 1.26 11.01 20.80
C VAL A 134 2.17 11.17 19.59
N ASP A 135 3.37 11.69 19.80
CA ASP A 135 4.39 11.77 18.76
C ASP A 135 5.13 10.42 18.64
N LEU A 136 4.88 9.73 17.53
CA LEU A 136 5.54 8.47 17.18
C LEU A 136 6.64 8.67 16.13
N THR A 137 7.07 9.90 15.88
CA THR A 137 8.17 10.17 14.94
C THR A 137 9.41 9.35 15.32
N GLY A 138 9.94 8.61 14.34
CA GLY A 138 11.09 7.72 14.50
C GLY A 138 10.77 6.33 15.04
N VAL A 139 9.54 6.09 15.53
CA VAL A 139 9.10 4.80 16.09
C VAL A 139 7.75 4.35 15.55
N ASP A 140 7.34 4.86 14.39
CA ASP A 140 6.04 4.58 13.77
C ASP A 140 6.05 3.40 12.80
N ALA A 141 7.16 2.66 12.69
CA ALA A 141 7.24 1.44 11.90
C ALA A 141 6.32 0.33 12.45
N ILE A 142 6.05 0.32 13.75
CA ILE A 142 5.04 -0.54 14.39
C ILE A 142 4.24 0.34 15.34
N ARG A 143 2.97 0.57 15.02
CA ARG A 143 2.11 1.49 15.79
C ARG A 143 1.20 0.72 16.74
N PRO A 144 1.18 1.03 18.06
CA PRO A 144 0.22 0.45 18.99
C PRO A 144 -1.16 1.15 18.95
N VAL A 145 -1.29 2.22 18.15
CA VAL A 145 -2.51 3.02 17.98
C VAL A 145 -2.71 3.40 16.50
N THR A 146 -3.96 3.67 16.09
CA THR A 146 -4.26 4.16 14.73
C THR A 146 -3.71 5.56 14.47
N PHE A 147 -3.89 6.08 13.25
CA PHE A 147 -3.56 7.48 12.92
C PHE A 147 -4.41 8.50 13.69
N SER A 148 -5.61 8.11 14.13
CA SER A 148 -6.48 8.91 15.01
C SER A 148 -6.34 8.54 16.49
N PHE A 149 -5.27 7.82 16.86
CA PHE A 149 -4.90 7.49 18.24
C PHE A 149 -5.88 6.56 18.98
N TYR A 150 -6.62 5.74 18.23
CA TYR A 150 -7.41 4.64 18.81
C TYR A 150 -6.50 3.46 19.16
N PRO A 151 -6.64 2.85 20.35
CA PRO A 151 -5.87 1.68 20.73
C PRO A 151 -6.02 0.53 19.72
N LEU A 152 -4.89 0.05 19.22
CA LEU A 152 -4.80 -1.20 18.47
C LEU A 152 -4.34 -2.33 19.40
N LEU A 153 -3.37 -2.03 20.26
CA LEU A 153 -2.79 -2.96 21.22
C LEU A 153 -3.14 -2.55 22.64
N ARG A 154 -3.29 -3.55 23.51
CA ARG A 154 -3.27 -3.38 24.96
C ARG A 154 -1.86 -2.95 25.35
N VAL A 155 -1.77 -1.87 26.13
CA VAL A 155 -0.50 -1.45 26.72
C VAL A 155 -0.13 -2.49 27.79
N PRO A 156 1.01 -3.19 27.69
CA PRO A 156 1.44 -4.17 28.70
C PRO A 156 1.66 -3.51 30.06
N ASP A 157 1.32 -4.22 31.14
CA ASP A 157 1.46 -3.73 32.52
C ASP A 157 2.85 -4.07 33.10
N THR A 158 3.51 -5.09 32.54
CA THR A 158 4.82 -5.57 33.01
C THR A 158 5.86 -5.64 31.89
N ALA A 159 7.14 -5.60 32.27
CA ALA A 159 8.26 -5.78 31.35
C ALA A 159 8.27 -7.17 30.70
N ALA A 160 7.78 -8.20 31.40
CA ALA A 160 7.69 -9.56 30.87
C ALA A 160 6.65 -9.65 29.75
N GLU A 161 5.46 -9.08 29.94
CA GLU A 161 4.42 -9.00 28.92
C GLU A 161 4.87 -8.16 27.71
N LEU A 162 5.59 -7.07 27.95
CA LEU A 162 6.16 -6.26 26.87
C LEU A 162 7.17 -7.06 26.04
N SER A 163 8.05 -7.82 26.70
CA SER A 163 9.02 -8.67 26.04
C SER A 163 8.36 -9.78 25.23
N GLU A 164 7.28 -10.38 25.73
CA GLU A 164 6.54 -11.43 25.02
C GLU A 164 5.81 -10.88 23.79
N LEU A 165 5.18 -9.71 23.92
CA LEU A 165 4.52 -9.01 22.83
C LEU A 165 5.52 -8.70 21.72
N THR A 166 6.64 -8.05 22.02
CA THR A 166 7.61 -7.65 21.00
C THR A 166 8.27 -8.85 20.31
N HIS A 167 8.54 -9.93 21.06
CA HIS A 167 9.04 -11.18 20.48
C HIS A 167 8.01 -11.82 19.53
N THR A 168 6.73 -11.81 19.90
CA THR A 168 5.66 -12.36 19.06
C THR A 168 5.51 -11.57 17.76
N PHE A 169 5.54 -10.23 17.82
CA PHE A 169 5.54 -9.38 16.63
C PHE A 169 6.72 -9.68 15.71
N ALA A 170 7.94 -9.78 16.25
CA ALA A 170 9.13 -10.07 15.47
C ALA A 170 9.07 -11.44 14.79
N ARG A 171 8.60 -12.48 15.50
CA ARG A 171 8.43 -13.83 14.96
C ARG A 171 7.40 -13.87 13.84
N VAL A 172 6.23 -13.30 14.07
CA VAL A 172 5.10 -13.33 13.14
C VAL A 172 5.39 -12.51 11.89
N ALA A 173 6.13 -11.41 12.01
CA ALA A 173 6.50 -10.58 10.85
C ALA A 173 7.17 -11.41 9.75
N GLU A 174 8.07 -12.33 10.09
CA GLU A 174 8.80 -13.12 9.08
C GLU A 174 7.93 -14.15 8.34
N GLN A 175 6.76 -14.51 8.86
CA GLN A 175 5.84 -15.49 8.28
C GLN A 175 5.05 -14.96 7.07
N GLY A 176 4.88 -13.64 6.95
CA GLY A 176 4.12 -13.02 5.85
C GLY A 176 4.78 -11.74 5.34
N LEU A 177 5.04 -10.78 6.23
CA LEU A 177 5.68 -9.52 5.86
C LEU A 177 7.12 -9.73 5.35
N GLY A 178 7.90 -10.59 5.99
CA GLY A 178 9.25 -10.92 5.52
C GLY A 178 9.24 -11.63 4.15
N VAL A 179 8.20 -12.43 3.88
CA VAL A 179 7.99 -13.07 2.57
C VAL A 179 7.68 -12.00 1.53
N TYR A 180 6.75 -11.11 1.81
CA TYR A 180 6.41 -9.96 0.95
C TYR A 180 7.64 -9.14 0.58
N GLU A 181 8.46 -8.72 1.55
CA GLU A 181 9.64 -7.90 1.27
C GLU A 181 10.63 -8.63 0.35
N ARG A 182 10.94 -9.89 0.65
CA ARG A 182 11.86 -10.70 -0.17
C ARG A 182 11.32 -10.91 -1.58
N THR A 183 10.04 -11.25 -1.73
CA THR A 183 9.39 -11.47 -3.02
C THR A 183 9.34 -10.20 -3.84
N ARG A 184 8.94 -9.07 -3.24
CA ARG A 184 8.92 -7.75 -3.89
C ARG A 184 10.30 -7.34 -4.40
N ASP A 185 11.34 -7.56 -3.61
CA ASP A 185 12.70 -7.19 -3.97
C ASP A 185 13.28 -8.14 -5.04
N ASP A 186 13.04 -9.46 -4.94
CA ASP A 186 13.38 -10.44 -6.00
C ASP A 186 12.70 -10.11 -7.34
N LEU A 187 11.38 -9.85 -7.31
CA LEU A 187 10.63 -9.45 -8.49
C LEU A 187 11.19 -8.17 -9.10
N THR A 188 11.58 -7.18 -8.28
CA THR A 188 12.20 -5.94 -8.78
C THR A 188 13.46 -6.26 -9.60
N GLU A 189 14.37 -7.09 -9.09
CA GLU A 189 15.59 -7.44 -9.81
C GLU A 189 15.30 -8.24 -11.09
N ARG A 190 14.33 -9.15 -11.06
CA ARG A 190 13.92 -9.93 -12.25
C ARG A 190 13.29 -9.06 -13.33
N PHE A 191 12.51 -8.06 -12.95
CA PHE A 191 11.94 -7.08 -13.88
C PHE A 191 13.00 -6.18 -14.51
N ILE A 192 14.02 -5.74 -13.75
CA ILE A 192 15.16 -5.01 -14.30
C ILE A 192 15.85 -5.87 -15.37
N ALA A 193 16.18 -7.12 -15.05
CA ALA A 193 16.82 -8.03 -15.99
C ALA A 193 15.97 -8.28 -17.26
N ALA A 194 14.65 -8.45 -17.08
CA ALA A 194 13.72 -8.61 -18.19
C ALA A 194 13.65 -7.36 -19.08
N ALA A 195 13.69 -6.16 -18.49
CA ALA A 195 13.71 -4.90 -19.24
C ALA A 195 14.96 -4.78 -20.11
N TYR A 196 16.15 -5.08 -19.60
CA TYR A 196 17.38 -5.13 -20.40
C TYR A 196 17.30 -6.18 -21.52
N ALA A 197 16.78 -7.37 -21.22
CA ALA A 197 16.60 -8.41 -22.24
C ALA A 197 15.62 -8.00 -23.35
N ARG A 198 14.55 -7.26 -23.01
CA ARG A 198 13.63 -6.67 -24.00
C ARG A 198 14.33 -5.59 -24.83
N ALA A 199 15.02 -4.65 -24.19
CA ALA A 199 15.69 -3.56 -24.90
C ALA A 199 16.78 -4.08 -25.86
N ALA A 200 17.51 -5.14 -25.49
CA ALA A 200 18.47 -5.79 -26.38
C ALA A 200 17.83 -6.39 -27.65
N ARG A 201 16.54 -6.78 -27.59
CA ARG A 201 15.80 -7.34 -28.74
C ARG A 201 15.06 -6.26 -29.55
N GLU A 202 14.50 -5.27 -28.86
CA GLU A 202 13.51 -4.33 -29.41
C GLU A 202 14.08 -2.90 -29.56
N GLY A 203 15.30 -2.67 -29.08
CA GLY A 203 15.98 -1.37 -29.07
C GLY A 203 15.56 -0.47 -27.91
N GLN A 204 14.43 -0.74 -27.26
CA GLN A 204 13.97 -0.02 -26.07
C GLN A 204 13.11 -0.90 -25.16
N ALA A 205 13.10 -0.59 -23.86
CA ALA A 205 12.16 -1.19 -22.91
C ALA A 205 11.87 -0.23 -21.76
N ARG A 206 10.70 -0.43 -21.14
CA ARG A 206 10.31 0.24 -19.89
C ARG A 206 10.09 -0.79 -18.79
N PHE A 207 10.42 -0.38 -17.56
CA PHE A 207 9.96 -1.02 -16.35
C PHE A 207 9.56 0.06 -15.33
N THR A 208 8.33 -0.03 -14.83
CA THR A 208 7.83 0.84 -13.77
C THR A 208 7.46 0.04 -12.53
N ARG A 209 7.97 0.45 -11.37
CA ARG A 209 7.48 -0.03 -10.07
C ARG A 209 6.37 0.89 -9.57
N LEU A 210 5.19 0.33 -9.35
CA LEU A 210 4.01 1.05 -8.86
C LEU A 210 3.70 0.64 -7.42
N SER A 211 3.78 1.58 -6.48
CA SER A 211 3.29 1.41 -5.10
C SER A 211 1.84 1.88 -5.06
N PHE A 212 0.88 0.96 -4.97
CA PHE A 212 -0.55 1.26 -5.00
C PHE A 212 -1.11 1.32 -3.58
N HIS A 213 -1.79 2.41 -3.27
CA HIS A 213 -2.31 2.74 -1.95
C HIS A 213 -3.71 3.30 -2.05
N ASP A 214 -4.40 3.28 -0.93
CA ASP A 214 -5.63 4.02 -0.76
C ASP A 214 -5.65 4.74 0.58
N THR A 215 -6.32 5.89 0.62
CA THR A 215 -6.47 6.69 1.83
C THR A 215 -7.83 7.36 1.84
N MET A 216 -8.44 7.45 3.03
CA MET A 216 -9.65 8.25 3.21
C MET A 216 -9.36 9.73 3.46
N ASN A 217 -10.24 10.59 2.95
CA ASN A 217 -10.30 12.01 3.32
C ASN A 217 -11.02 12.25 4.65
N THR A 218 -11.55 11.19 5.24
CA THR A 218 -12.18 11.13 6.55
C THR A 218 -11.39 10.23 7.50
N THR A 219 -11.67 10.33 8.80
CA THR A 219 -11.08 9.46 9.83
C THR A 219 -12.15 9.00 10.81
N THR A 220 -11.84 7.89 11.51
CA THR A 220 -12.76 7.18 12.39
C THR A 220 -13.07 7.92 13.71
N THR A 221 -14.33 7.86 14.14
CA THR A 221 -14.84 8.28 15.45
C THR A 221 -14.85 7.11 16.46
N ARG A 222 -15.19 7.38 17.73
CA ARG A 222 -15.21 6.35 18.79
C ARG A 222 -16.25 5.27 18.55
N GLU A 223 -17.34 5.65 17.92
CA GLU A 223 -18.45 4.79 17.55
C GLU A 223 -18.24 4.11 16.18
N GLY A 224 -17.06 4.27 15.56
CA GLY A 224 -16.68 3.59 14.33
C GLY A 224 -17.17 4.24 13.03
N ALA A 225 -17.73 5.45 13.10
CA ALA A 225 -18.08 6.22 11.90
C ALA A 225 -16.81 6.85 11.30
N VAL A 226 -16.61 6.73 10.00
CA VAL A 226 -15.46 7.29 9.28
C VAL A 226 -15.88 8.59 8.60
N ASN A 227 -16.19 9.63 9.39
CA ASN A 227 -16.81 10.86 8.87
C ASN A 227 -16.13 12.16 9.35
N VAL A 228 -15.05 12.07 10.13
CA VAL A 228 -14.29 13.24 10.56
C VAL A 228 -13.36 13.66 9.44
N ALA A 229 -13.66 14.77 8.77
CA ALA A 229 -12.86 15.23 7.65
C ALA A 229 -11.42 15.56 8.08
N ARG A 230 -10.44 15.13 7.29
CA ARG A 230 -9.03 15.54 7.43
C ARG A 230 -8.87 17.03 7.15
N GLU A 231 -7.77 17.60 7.61
CA GLU A 231 -7.38 18.97 7.25
C GLU A 231 -7.20 19.10 5.73
N ALA A 232 -7.53 20.25 5.15
CA ALA A 232 -7.54 20.43 3.70
C ALA A 232 -6.19 20.10 3.03
N LYS A 233 -5.07 20.39 3.72
CA LYS A 233 -3.70 20.10 3.25
C LYS A 233 -3.38 18.61 3.18
N ASP A 234 -4.12 17.78 3.92
CA ASP A 234 -3.90 16.33 4.07
C ASP A 234 -4.95 15.52 3.26
N ARG A 235 -5.80 16.20 2.49
CA ARG A 235 -6.82 15.57 1.64
C ARG A 235 -6.24 15.21 0.29
N LEU A 236 -6.62 14.03 -0.19
CA LEU A 236 -6.43 13.58 -1.56
C LEU A 236 -7.36 14.28 -2.54
N PRO A 237 -6.97 14.34 -3.82
CA PRO A 237 -7.90 14.66 -4.90
C PRO A 237 -9.01 13.60 -4.99
N ARG A 238 -10.03 13.85 -5.82
CA ARG A 238 -11.23 13.00 -5.87
C ARG A 238 -10.97 11.58 -6.38
N ILE A 239 -9.87 11.34 -7.11
CA ILE A 239 -9.54 10.01 -7.65
C ILE A 239 -8.18 9.54 -7.14
N VAL A 240 -7.08 10.18 -7.56
CA VAL A 240 -5.73 9.68 -7.26
C VAL A 240 -4.69 10.78 -7.24
N ALA A 241 -3.74 10.69 -6.31
CA ALA A 241 -2.49 11.43 -6.35
C ALA A 241 -1.37 10.51 -6.83
N LEU A 242 -0.69 10.89 -7.92
CA LEU A 242 0.49 10.19 -8.42
C LEU A 242 1.75 10.88 -7.91
N SER A 243 2.67 10.11 -7.32
CA SER A 243 3.84 10.69 -6.67
C SER A 243 5.14 10.12 -7.18
N ASN A 244 6.07 11.00 -7.51
CA ASN A 244 7.43 10.70 -7.96
C ASN A 244 8.51 11.40 -7.11
N ARG A 245 8.18 11.82 -5.88
CA ARG A 245 9.00 12.67 -5.00
C ARG A 245 9.26 14.10 -5.47
N GLY A 246 8.67 14.51 -6.59
CA GLY A 246 8.80 15.87 -7.12
C GLY A 246 7.94 16.91 -6.41
N ASP A 247 7.91 18.11 -6.99
CA ASP A 247 6.96 19.18 -6.67
C ASP A 247 5.54 18.87 -7.20
N HIS A 248 4.58 19.79 -7.02
CA HIS A 248 3.20 19.61 -7.50
C HIS A 248 3.06 19.51 -9.04
N ALA A 249 4.13 19.75 -9.79
CA ALA A 249 4.20 19.56 -11.24
C ALA A 249 5.05 18.34 -11.64
N GLY A 250 5.53 17.56 -10.67
CA GLY A 250 6.37 16.37 -10.86
C GLY A 250 7.85 16.68 -11.07
N ASN A 251 8.30 17.94 -10.95
CA ASN A 251 9.70 18.32 -11.17
C ASN A 251 10.58 18.04 -9.94
N PRO A 252 11.91 17.94 -10.12
CA PRO A 252 12.84 17.78 -9.00
C PRO A 252 12.73 18.90 -7.97
N ARG A 253 12.98 18.52 -6.71
CA ARG A 253 13.05 19.44 -5.58
C ARG A 253 14.44 19.46 -4.96
N PRO A 254 14.79 20.47 -4.14
CA PRO A 254 16.09 20.53 -3.47
C PRO A 254 16.37 19.34 -2.54
N GLU A 255 15.33 18.69 -2.00
CA GLU A 255 15.47 17.63 -0.98
C GLU A 255 15.86 16.26 -1.53
N GLY A 256 15.79 16.04 -2.85
CA GLY A 256 16.17 14.77 -3.45
C GLY A 256 15.74 14.58 -4.90
N PRO A 257 16.22 13.50 -5.54
CA PRO A 257 15.86 13.19 -6.91
C PRO A 257 14.40 12.74 -7.02
N VAL A 258 13.82 12.90 -8.21
CA VAL A 258 12.54 12.27 -8.56
C VAL A 258 12.75 10.78 -8.85
N THR A 259 11.71 9.98 -8.62
CA THR A 259 11.72 8.53 -8.87
C THR A 259 11.15 8.15 -10.23
N MET A 260 10.54 9.10 -10.94
CA MET A 260 10.05 8.97 -12.31
C MET A 260 10.28 10.29 -13.05
N ASP A 261 10.62 10.22 -14.33
CA ASP A 261 10.84 11.42 -15.15
C ASP A 261 9.63 12.39 -15.14
N PRO A 262 9.85 13.71 -15.00
CA PRO A 262 8.76 14.69 -14.92
C PRO A 262 7.83 14.73 -16.13
N VAL A 263 8.33 14.45 -17.35
CA VAL A 263 7.46 14.36 -18.53
C VAL A 263 6.61 13.10 -18.43
N ARG A 264 7.22 11.95 -18.11
CA ARG A 264 6.50 10.68 -18.03
C ARG A 264 5.41 10.67 -16.94
N ILE A 265 5.67 11.21 -15.74
CA ILE A 265 4.64 11.29 -14.68
C ILE A 265 3.45 12.18 -15.10
N ARG A 266 3.70 13.25 -15.88
CA ARG A 266 2.64 14.12 -16.41
C ARG A 266 1.81 13.43 -17.49
N VAL A 267 2.46 12.63 -18.35
CA VAL A 267 1.75 11.79 -19.34
C VAL A 267 0.93 10.72 -18.63
N LEU A 268 1.47 10.06 -17.59
CA LEU A 268 0.74 9.09 -16.78
C LEU A 268 -0.48 9.72 -16.10
N ALA A 269 -0.35 10.93 -15.57
CA ALA A 269 -1.46 11.67 -14.98
C ALA A 269 -2.54 12.03 -16.01
N ALA A 270 -2.15 12.46 -17.22
CA ALA A 270 -3.11 12.71 -18.30
C ALA A 270 -3.86 11.42 -18.69
N ALA A 271 -3.14 10.30 -18.80
CA ALA A 271 -3.73 9.00 -19.08
C ALA A 271 -4.74 8.55 -18.01
N HIS A 272 -4.45 8.80 -16.73
CA HIS A 272 -5.41 8.56 -15.63
C HIS A 272 -6.64 9.45 -15.75
N ARG A 273 -6.48 10.74 -16.04
CA ARG A 273 -7.63 11.66 -16.22
C ARG A 273 -8.60 11.15 -17.30
N GLU A 274 -8.05 10.70 -18.42
CA GLU A 274 -8.85 10.15 -19.51
C GLU A 274 -9.52 8.83 -19.15
N ALA A 275 -8.77 7.87 -18.60
CA ALA A 275 -9.28 6.53 -18.31
C ALA A 275 -10.32 6.52 -17.18
N PHE A 276 -10.15 7.37 -16.17
CA PHE A 276 -11.11 7.56 -15.09
C PHE A 276 -12.20 8.59 -15.42
N ALA A 277 -12.24 9.10 -16.65
CA ALA A 277 -13.23 10.07 -17.13
C ALA A 277 -13.44 11.26 -16.16
N THR A 278 -12.33 11.85 -15.70
CA THR A 278 -12.37 12.97 -14.74
C THR A 278 -13.13 14.15 -15.31
N GLU A 279 -13.99 14.77 -14.50
CA GLU A 279 -14.63 16.04 -14.86
C GLU A 279 -13.67 17.22 -14.71
N LEU A 280 -12.81 17.16 -13.69
CA LEU A 280 -11.88 18.22 -13.32
C LEU A 280 -10.43 17.74 -13.36
N PRO A 281 -9.47 18.50 -13.94
CA PRO A 281 -8.08 18.10 -13.99
C PRO A 281 -7.44 17.82 -12.62
N GLU A 282 -7.89 18.52 -11.57
CA GLU A 282 -7.45 18.36 -10.19
C GLU A 282 -7.90 17.07 -9.51
N ASP A 283 -8.84 16.31 -10.10
CA ASP A 283 -9.25 15.00 -9.60
C ASP A 283 -8.11 13.97 -9.67
N VAL A 284 -7.12 14.24 -10.51
CA VAL A 284 -5.82 13.57 -10.56
C VAL A 284 -4.71 14.59 -10.30
N ALA A 285 -4.08 14.48 -9.13
CA ALA A 285 -3.03 15.40 -8.71
C ALA A 285 -1.64 14.74 -8.76
N LEU A 286 -0.59 15.56 -8.68
CA LEU A 286 0.79 15.11 -8.52
C LEU A 286 1.33 15.50 -7.15
N ASN A 287 2.01 14.57 -6.48
CA ASN A 287 2.81 14.81 -5.27
C ASN A 287 2.06 15.57 -4.15
N GLN A 288 0.75 15.44 -4.04
CA GLN A 288 -0.06 16.09 -3.02
C GLN A 288 -1.22 15.17 -2.58
N PRO A 289 -1.44 14.97 -1.26
CA PRO A 289 -0.63 15.47 -0.15
C PRO A 289 0.66 14.67 0.06
N TYR A 290 0.78 13.51 -0.60
CA TYR A 290 1.92 12.61 -0.46
C TYR A 290 2.91 12.77 -1.59
N LEU A 291 4.19 12.82 -1.23
CA LEU A 291 5.31 12.84 -2.17
C LEU A 291 5.74 11.43 -2.60
N GLY A 292 5.12 10.38 -2.03
CA GLY A 292 5.44 8.98 -2.30
C GLY A 292 5.84 8.15 -1.07
N SER A 293 6.19 6.90 -1.33
CA SER A 293 6.43 5.83 -0.36
C SER A 293 7.92 5.60 -0.11
N GLN A 294 8.26 4.90 0.97
CA GLN A 294 9.59 4.31 1.12
C GLN A 294 9.88 3.31 -0.02
N GLU A 295 8.86 2.58 -0.49
CA GLU A 295 9.03 1.64 -1.58
C GLU A 295 9.54 2.28 -2.87
N ILE A 296 8.96 3.43 -3.27
CA ILE A 296 9.42 4.12 -4.49
C ILE A 296 10.76 4.84 -4.27
N ILE A 297 11.07 5.25 -3.04
CA ILE A 297 12.41 5.77 -2.69
C ILE A 297 13.45 4.67 -2.91
N ALA A 298 13.25 3.51 -2.27
CA ALA A 298 14.19 2.40 -2.36
C ALA A 298 14.38 1.91 -3.81
N ALA A 299 13.30 1.85 -4.58
CA ALA A 299 13.37 1.52 -6.00
C ALA A 299 14.08 2.59 -6.83
N GLY A 300 13.79 3.87 -6.60
CA GLY A 300 14.50 4.97 -7.26
C GLY A 300 16.01 4.94 -6.96
N GLU A 301 16.40 4.75 -5.70
CA GLU A 301 17.80 4.57 -5.30
C GLU A 301 18.47 3.35 -5.92
N ARG A 302 17.71 2.28 -6.16
CA ARG A 302 18.20 1.08 -6.85
C ARG A 302 18.40 1.37 -8.34
N PHE A 303 17.46 2.05 -8.98
CA PHE A 303 17.50 2.37 -10.41
C PHE A 303 18.57 3.41 -10.76
N THR A 304 18.90 4.35 -9.87
CA THR A 304 20.01 5.30 -10.12
C THR A 304 21.39 4.63 -10.18
N ARG A 305 21.51 3.39 -9.69
CA ARG A 305 22.74 2.59 -9.81
C ARG A 305 22.86 1.87 -11.15
N GLU A 306 21.83 1.89 -11.98
CA GLU A 306 21.81 1.30 -13.33
C GLU A 306 22.37 2.31 -14.35
N TYR A 307 23.68 2.57 -14.27
CA TYR A 307 24.35 3.62 -15.06
C TYR A 307 24.24 3.45 -16.58
N ASP A 308 24.16 2.20 -17.06
CA ASP A 308 24.10 1.88 -18.50
C ASP A 308 22.66 1.81 -19.03
N ALA A 309 21.64 2.00 -18.19
CA ALA A 309 20.24 1.84 -18.61
C ALA A 309 19.87 2.73 -19.80
N PRO A 310 20.18 4.04 -19.84
CA PRO A 310 19.87 4.88 -20.99
C PRO A 310 20.57 4.43 -22.28
N ASP A 311 21.84 4.05 -22.19
CA ASP A 311 22.64 3.59 -23.34
C ASP A 311 22.15 2.23 -23.86
N ALA A 312 21.60 1.40 -22.97
CA ALA A 312 20.96 0.14 -23.30
C ALA A 312 19.50 0.28 -23.77
N GLY A 313 18.95 1.51 -23.85
CA GLY A 313 17.55 1.75 -24.23
C GLY A 313 16.52 1.38 -23.16
N VAL A 314 16.93 1.27 -21.89
CA VAL A 314 16.06 0.90 -20.77
C VAL A 314 15.64 2.15 -19.97
N HIS A 315 14.33 2.26 -19.72
CA HIS A 315 13.76 3.27 -18.84
C HIS A 315 13.20 2.63 -17.56
N LEU A 316 13.77 3.01 -16.42
CA LEU A 316 13.37 2.54 -15.10
C LEU A 316 12.71 3.68 -14.32
N ASP A 317 11.48 3.46 -13.85
CA ASP A 317 10.71 4.45 -13.09
C ASP A 317 10.09 3.82 -11.84
N ALA A 318 9.91 4.60 -10.78
CA ALA A 318 9.09 4.23 -9.64
C ALA A 318 8.08 5.34 -9.31
N VAL A 319 6.84 4.95 -9.04
CA VAL A 319 5.72 5.87 -8.80
C VAL A 319 4.80 5.31 -7.73
N GLN A 320 4.24 6.18 -6.90
CA GLN A 320 3.14 5.83 -6.00
C GLN A 320 1.83 6.31 -6.60
N ALA A 321 0.79 5.50 -6.53
CA ALA A 321 -0.58 5.92 -6.75
C ALA A 321 -1.32 5.84 -5.41
N GLU A 322 -1.70 6.99 -4.87
CA GLU A 322 -2.54 7.10 -3.69
C GLU A 322 -3.97 7.43 -4.11
N PHE A 323 -4.84 6.42 -4.13
CA PHE A 323 -6.24 6.60 -4.48
C PHE A 323 -7.08 7.08 -3.31
N LEU A 324 -8.10 7.87 -3.59
CA LEU A 324 -9.14 8.16 -2.60
C LEU A 324 -9.94 6.88 -2.34
N ARG A 325 -9.88 6.34 -1.13
CA ARG A 325 -10.62 5.12 -0.77
C ARG A 325 -12.13 5.31 -0.96
N GLU A 326 -12.67 6.49 -0.68
CA GLU A 326 -14.08 6.80 -0.94
C GLU A 326 -14.46 6.63 -2.43
N PHE A 327 -13.55 6.95 -3.34
CA PHE A 327 -13.74 6.69 -4.78
C PHE A 327 -13.65 5.19 -5.09
N LEU A 328 -12.66 4.49 -4.53
CA LEU A 328 -12.48 3.04 -4.74
C LEU A 328 -13.64 2.20 -4.20
N LEU A 329 -14.28 2.63 -3.11
CA LEU A 329 -15.41 1.90 -2.50
C LEU A 329 -16.76 2.27 -3.11
N GLY A 330 -16.89 3.47 -3.66
CA GLY A 330 -18.15 3.99 -4.18
C GLY A 330 -19.09 4.54 -3.12
N ASN A 331 -20.01 5.42 -3.54
CA ASN A 331 -20.84 6.24 -2.64
C ASN A 331 -21.72 5.41 -1.67
N ALA A 332 -22.24 4.27 -2.11
CA ALA A 332 -23.10 3.42 -1.27
C ALA A 332 -22.33 2.84 -0.08
N ALA A 333 -21.14 2.29 -0.33
CA ALA A 333 -20.27 1.79 0.73
C ALA A 333 -19.84 2.92 1.67
N VAL A 334 -19.39 4.06 1.12
CA VAL A 334 -18.98 5.24 1.91
C VAL A 334 -20.11 5.73 2.82
N SER A 335 -21.35 5.76 2.34
CA SER A 335 -22.50 6.17 3.16
C SER A 335 -22.68 5.27 4.37
N VAL A 336 -22.44 3.97 4.24
CA VAL A 336 -22.47 3.02 5.37
C VAL A 336 -21.29 3.26 6.31
N LEU A 337 -20.10 3.57 5.78
CA LEU A 337 -18.91 3.87 6.60
C LEU A 337 -19.05 5.16 7.40
N HIS A 338 -19.83 6.12 6.91
CA HIS A 338 -20.05 7.41 7.59
C HIS A 338 -20.99 7.32 8.80
N GLU A 339 -21.68 6.20 8.97
CA GLU A 339 -22.54 5.92 10.11
C GLU A 339 -21.82 5.11 11.19
N PRO A 340 -22.21 5.22 12.47
CA PRO A 340 -21.66 4.40 13.54
C PRO A 340 -21.75 2.89 13.26
N GLY A 341 -20.70 2.13 13.60
CA GLY A 341 -20.70 0.68 13.42
C GLY A 341 -19.33 0.02 13.61
N GLU A 342 -19.36 -1.29 13.89
CA GLU A 342 -18.16 -2.08 14.20
C GLU A 342 -17.72 -3.00 13.04
N GLY A 343 -18.59 -3.22 12.05
CA GLY A 343 -18.35 -4.12 10.92
C GLY A 343 -17.61 -3.47 9.76
N TRP A 344 -17.53 -4.18 8.63
CA TRP A 344 -17.07 -3.63 7.35
C TRP A 344 -18.16 -3.72 6.28
N ILE A 345 -18.01 -2.97 5.20
CA ILE A 345 -18.90 -3.05 4.03
C ILE A 345 -18.67 -4.35 3.27
N THR A 346 -19.60 -4.69 2.39
CA THR A 346 -19.34 -5.63 1.29
C THR A 346 -19.00 -4.78 0.07
N GLU A 347 -17.86 -5.05 -0.56
CA GLU A 347 -17.45 -4.33 -1.75
C GLU A 347 -18.35 -4.71 -2.93
N ASP A 348 -18.58 -3.74 -3.82
CA ASP A 348 -19.36 -3.94 -5.04
C ASP A 348 -18.46 -4.53 -6.14
N PRO A 349 -18.66 -5.79 -6.58
CA PRO A 349 -17.82 -6.42 -7.58
C PRO A 349 -17.82 -5.70 -8.93
N ASP A 350 -18.96 -5.10 -9.31
CA ASP A 350 -19.07 -4.38 -10.59
C ASP A 350 -18.25 -3.08 -10.54
N HIS A 351 -18.23 -2.42 -9.38
CA HIS A 351 -17.40 -1.24 -9.17
C HIS A 351 -15.90 -1.59 -9.13
N ILE A 352 -15.53 -2.69 -8.47
CA ILE A 352 -14.15 -3.21 -8.48
C ILE A 352 -13.68 -3.49 -9.92
N ASP A 353 -14.50 -4.19 -10.72
CA ASP A 353 -14.19 -4.50 -12.12
C ASP A 353 -14.03 -3.23 -12.95
N ALA A 354 -14.94 -2.26 -12.80
CA ALA A 354 -14.86 -0.98 -13.50
C ALA A 354 -13.58 -0.20 -13.16
N VAL A 355 -13.19 -0.13 -11.89
CA VAL A 355 -11.96 0.54 -11.45
C VAL A 355 -10.72 -0.19 -11.98
N ALA A 356 -10.68 -1.52 -11.92
CA ALA A 356 -9.57 -2.31 -12.46
C ALA A 356 -9.41 -2.11 -13.97
N HIS A 357 -10.51 -2.06 -14.72
CA HIS A 357 -10.51 -1.71 -16.15
C HIS A 357 -10.00 -0.29 -16.40
N ALA A 358 -10.39 0.68 -15.59
CA ALA A 358 -9.88 2.05 -15.69
C ALA A 358 -8.37 2.13 -15.39
N CYS A 359 -7.86 1.36 -14.41
CA CYS A 359 -6.43 1.22 -14.18
C CYS A 359 -5.72 0.68 -15.42
N ARG A 360 -6.16 -0.45 -15.98
CA ARG A 360 -5.60 -1.01 -17.23
C ARG A 360 -5.60 0.02 -18.35
N ASP A 361 -6.72 0.69 -18.58
CA ASP A 361 -6.89 1.65 -19.67
C ASP A 361 -6.00 2.89 -19.49
N ALA A 362 -5.76 3.33 -18.25
CA ALA A 362 -4.81 4.40 -17.95
C ALA A 362 -3.39 4.01 -18.34
N TRP A 363 -2.97 2.78 -18.02
CA TRP A 363 -1.65 2.29 -18.38
C TRP A 363 -1.51 2.04 -19.89
N ASP A 364 -2.59 1.64 -20.57
CA ASP A 364 -2.60 1.48 -22.03
C ASP A 364 -2.45 2.80 -22.78
N ARG A 365 -3.14 3.83 -22.31
CA ARG A 365 -2.97 5.19 -22.80
C ARG A 365 -1.55 5.70 -22.55
N TYR A 366 -1.01 5.47 -21.36
CA TYR A 366 0.37 5.86 -21.03
C TYR A 366 1.43 5.15 -21.89
N ARG A 367 1.21 3.87 -22.25
CA ARG A 367 2.10 3.12 -23.14
C ARG A 367 2.04 3.62 -24.59
N SER A 368 0.89 4.18 -25.00
CA SER A 368 0.63 4.63 -26.38
C SER A 368 1.03 6.07 -26.64
N ALA A 369 1.37 6.82 -25.59
CA ALA A 369 1.80 8.22 -25.65
C ALA A 369 3.34 8.33 -25.65
#